data_AF-A0A6G2DXK4-F1
#
_entry.id   AF-A0A6G2DXK4-F1
#
_cell.length_a   1.000
_cell.length_b   1.000
_cell.length_c   1.000
_cell.angle_alpha   90.00
_cell.angle_beta   90.00
_cell.angle_gamma   90.00
#
_symmetry.space_group_name_H-M   'P 1'
#
loop_
_entity.id
_entity.type
_entity.pdbx_description
1 polymer ?
#
loop_
_entity_poly.entity_id
_entity_poly.type
_entity_poly.pdbx_seq_one_letter_code
_entity_poly.pdbx_strand_id
1 'polypeptide(L)' 'SKSEAVARANKVMLYKTAKYSLEAPLLIGAALGGAHESELKSLSNFGIPLGLAFQLRDDILGVFGDPQVTGKPAGD' A
#
# COMPACT_ATOMS: atom_id res chain seq x y z
N SER A 1 -12.53 0.25 -21.14
CA SER A 1 -11.60 -0.73 -21.73
C SER A 1 -10.81 -1.45 -20.63
N LYS A 2 -10.13 -2.56 -20.92
CA LYS A 2 -9.24 -3.24 -19.95
C LYS A 2 -8.17 -2.30 -19.37
N SER A 3 -7.67 -1.37 -20.18
CA SER A 3 -6.69 -0.35 -19.76
C SER A 3 -7.23 0.59 -18.68
N GLU A 4 -8.48 1.07 -18.83
CA GLU A 4 -9.10 1.95 -17.83
C GLU A 4 -9.34 1.24 -16.49
N ALA A 5 -9.70 -0.05 -16.53
CA ALA A 5 -9.86 -0.85 -15.33
C ALA A 5 -8.54 -1.00 -14.56
N VAL A 6 -7.44 -1.28 -15.27
CA VAL A 6 -6.09 -1.35 -14.68
C VAL A 6 -5.68 0.01 -14.10
N ALA A 7 -5.89 1.09 -14.84
CA ALA A 7 -5.57 2.43 -14.35
C ALA A 7 -6.35 2.81 -13.07
N ARG A 8 -7.62 2.41 -12.99
CA ARG A 8 -8.45 2.60 -11.79
C ARG A 8 -7.94 1.76 -10.62
N ALA A 9 -7.62 0.49 -10.84
CA ALA A 9 -7.05 -0.38 -9.82
C ALA A 9 -5.74 0.20 -9.24
N ASN A 10 -4.83 0.65 -10.12
CA ASN A 10 -3.58 1.29 -9.71
C ASN A 10 -3.81 2.55 -8.87
N LYS A 11 -4.81 3.37 -9.20
CA LYS A 11 -5.17 4.55 -8.39
C LYS A 11 -5.66 4.14 -7.00
N VAL A 12 -6.49 3.10 -6.91
CA VAL A 12 -6.99 2.60 -5.62
C VAL A 12 -5.83 2.11 -4.76
N MET A 13 -4.96 1.24 -5.30
CA MET A 13 -3.78 0.74 -4.58
C MET A 13 -2.87 1.87 -4.09
N LEU A 14 -2.62 2.86 -4.95
CA LEU A 14 -1.76 4.00 -4.63
C LEU A 14 -2.34 4.85 -3.49
N TYR A 15 -3.59 5.31 -3.61
CA TYR A 15 -4.11 6.30 -2.67
C TYR A 15 -4.69 5.67 -1.39
N LYS A 16 -5.42 4.56 -1.51
CA LYS A 16 -6.08 3.92 -0.36
C LYS A 16 -5.10 3.17 0.51
N THR A 17 -4.09 2.53 -0.08
CA THR A 17 -3.18 1.66 0.66
C THR A 17 -1.80 2.29 0.77
N ALA A 18 -1.11 2.56 -0.34
CA ALA A 18 0.29 3.01 -0.28
C ALA A 18 0.45 4.38 0.39
N LYS A 19 -0.37 5.37 0.00
CA LYS A 19 -0.34 6.72 0.58
C LYS A 19 -0.89 6.73 2.01
N TYR A 20 -2.10 6.21 2.21
CA TYR A 20 -2.79 6.32 3.50
C TYR A 20 -2.25 5.37 4.59
N SER A 21 -1.92 4.11 4.25
CA SER A 21 -1.57 3.11 5.26
C SER A 21 -0.07 3.01 5.54
N LEU A 22 0.80 3.43 4.61
CA LEU A 22 2.24 3.31 4.75
C LEU A 22 2.93 4.67 4.75
N GLU A 23 2.84 5.42 3.66
CA GLU A 23 3.58 6.68 3.52
C GLU A 23 3.14 7.72 4.56
N ALA A 24 1.85 8.00 4.71
CA ALA A 24 1.37 9.04 5.61
C ALA A 24 1.77 8.78 7.08
N PRO A 25 1.58 7.58 7.66
CA PRO A 25 2.06 7.28 9.01
C PRO A 25 3.58 7.43 9.18
N LEU A 26 4.37 6.98 8.18
CA LEU A 26 5.83 7.12 8.19
C LEU A 26 6.25 8.60 8.19
N LEU A 27 5.65 9.42 7.32
CA LEU A 27 5.96 10.84 7.21
C LEU A 27 5.52 11.61 8.46
N ILE A 28 4.35 11.29 9.02
CA ILE A 28 3.87 11.90 10.28
C ILE A 28 4.85 11.61 11.41
N GLY A 29 5.24 10.34 11.60
CA GLY A 29 6.19 9.97 12.64
C GLY A 29 7.56 10.63 12.47
N ALA A 30 8.08 10.65 11.24
CA ALA A 30 9.36 11.26 10.94
C ALA A 30 9.34 12.79 11.13
N ALA A 31 8.29 13.47 10.67
CA ALA A 31 8.13 14.91 10.87
C ALA A 31 8.05 15.28 12.35
N LEU A 32 7.29 14.52 13.15
CA LEU A 32 7.25 14.69 14.61
C LEU A 32 8.60 14.41 15.28
N GLY A 33 9.42 13.54 14.70
CA GLY A 33 10.79 13.26 15.12
C GLY A 33 11.83 14.29 14.65
N GLY A 34 11.43 15.32 13.91
CA GLY A 34 12.33 16.38 13.42
C GLY A 34 13.11 16.01 12.15
N ALA A 35 12.64 15.05 11.37
CA ALA A 35 13.28 14.66 10.12
C ALA A 35 13.35 15.81 9.10
N HIS A 36 14.44 15.87 8.36
CA HIS A 36 14.65 16.83 7.28
C HIS A 36 13.93 16.41 5.99
N GLU A 37 13.70 17.36 5.09
CA GLU A 37 13.04 17.14 3.79
C GLU A 37 13.64 15.98 2.97
N SER A 38 14.96 15.81 2.98
CA SER A 38 15.63 14.70 2.29
C SER A 38 15.29 13.33 2.88
N GLU A 39 15.07 13.27 4.20
CA GLU A 39 14.69 12.05 4.91
C GLU A 39 13.21 11.73 4.66
N LEU A 40 12.34 12.75 4.74
CA LEU A 40 10.93 12.62 4.36
C LEU A 40 10.77 12.13 2.91
N LYS A 41 11.56 12.68 1.98
CA LYS A 41 11.56 12.22 0.58
C LYS A 41 12.04 10.79 0.44
N SER A 42 13.08 10.40 1.17
CA SER A 42 13.58 9.02 1.20
C SER A 42 12.51 8.05 1.73
N LEU A 43 11.81 8.44 2.80
CA LEU A 43 10.71 7.66 3.39
C LEU A 43 9.52 7.54 2.44
N SER A 44 9.15 8.61 1.72
CA SER A 44 8.10 8.55 0.70
C SER A 44 8.46 7.61 -0.45
N ASN A 45 9.69 7.72 -0.97
CA ASN A 45 10.22 6.84 -2.01
C ASN A 45 10.27 5.37 -1.59
N PHE A 46 10.40 5.09 -0.29
CA PHE A 46 10.34 3.75 0.27
C PHE A 46 8.90 3.27 0.53
N GLY A 47 8.08 4.12 1.16
CA GLY A 47 6.73 3.78 1.63
C GLY A 47 5.75 3.50 0.50
N ILE A 48 5.84 4.22 -0.63
CA ILE A 48 4.94 4.01 -1.76
C ILE A 48 5.13 2.61 -2.39
N PRO A 49 6.34 2.19 -2.82
CA PRO A 49 6.55 0.84 -3.34
C PRO A 49 6.18 -0.26 -2.35
N LEU A 50 6.50 -0.06 -1.06
CA LEU A 50 6.16 -1.02 -0.02
C LEU A 50 4.65 -1.22 0.10
N GLY A 51 3.87 -0.13 0.13
CA GLY A 51 2.42 -0.21 0.22
C GLY A 51 1.75 -0.80 -1.02
N LEU A 52 2.31 -0.56 -2.21
CA LEU A 52 1.85 -1.22 -3.44
C LEU A 52 2.13 -2.73 -3.40
N ALA A 53 3.32 -3.14 -2.97
CA ALA A 53 3.67 -4.55 -2.83
C ALA A 53 2.80 -5.26 -1.78
N PHE A 54 2.48 -4.56 -0.68
CA PHE A 54 1.55 -5.05 0.32
C PHE A 54 0.17 -5.34 -0.27
N GLN A 55 -0.42 -4.39 -1.03
CA GLN A 55 -1.74 -4.59 -1.61
C GLN A 55 -1.75 -5.72 -2.65
N LEU A 56 -0.70 -5.84 -3.49
CA LEU A 56 -0.60 -6.96 -4.43
C LEU A 56 -0.59 -8.31 -3.72
N ARG A 57 0.15 -8.41 -2.61
CA ARG A 57 0.18 -9.63 -1.80
C ARG A 57 -1.18 -9.90 -1.15
N ASP A 58 -1.82 -8.87 -0.61
CA ASP A 58 -3.15 -8.96 0.00
C ASP A 58 -4.19 -9.45 -1.03
N ASP A 59 -4.17 -8.90 -2.25
CA ASP A 59 -5.06 -9.33 -3.34
C ASP A 59 -4.84 -10.81 -3.72
N ILE A 60 -3.57 -11.26 -3.82
CA ILE A 60 -3.25 -12.68 -4.07
C ILE A 60 -3.78 -13.57 -2.95
N LEU A 61 -3.63 -13.15 -1.70
CA LEU A 61 -4.10 -13.90 -0.53
C LEU A 61 -5.64 -13.88 -0.42
N GLY A 62 -6.31 -12.81 -0.83
CA GLY A 62 -7.77 -12.73 -0.85
C GLY A 62 -8.40 -13.69 -1.86
N VAL A 63 -7.75 -13.88 -3.02
CA VAL A 63 -8.25 -14.77 -4.08
C VAL A 63 -7.81 -16.22 -3.87
N PHE A 64 -6.55 -16.45 -3.50
CA PHE A 64 -5.95 -17.78 -3.49
C PHE A 64 -5.49 -18.27 -2.10
N GLY A 65 -5.56 -17.43 -1.08
CA GLY A 65 -5.06 -17.76 0.26
C GLY A 65 -5.94 -18.80 0.96
N ASP A 66 -5.32 -19.60 1.81
CA ASP A 66 -6.04 -20.50 2.71
C ASP A 66 -6.78 -19.68 3.77
N PRO A 67 -8.13 -19.77 3.87
CA PRO A 67 -8.92 -19.07 4.89
C PRO A 67 -8.44 -19.31 6.32
N GLN A 68 -7.83 -20.47 6.60
CA GLN A 68 -7.28 -20.79 7.93
C GLN A 68 -6.03 -19.97 8.26
N VAL A 69 -5.31 -19.46 7.25
CA VAL A 69 -4.10 -18.64 7.40
C VAL A 69 -4.41 -17.15 7.30
N THR A 70 -5.33 -16.76 6.41
CA THR A 70 -5.70 -15.35 6.20
C THR A 70 -6.71 -14.84 7.24
N GLY A 71 -7.43 -15.75 7.91
CA GLY A 71 -8.48 -15.41 8.88
C GLY A 71 -9.75 -14.82 8.25
N LYS A 72 -9.89 -14.90 6.93
CA LYS A 72 -11.04 -14.42 6.15
C LYS A 72 -11.46 -15.47 5.11
N PRO A 73 -12.74 -15.52 4.70
CA PRO A 73 -13.15 -16.37 3.59
C PRO A 73 -12.33 -16.02 2.33
N ALA A 74 -11.89 -17.03 1.58
CA ALA A 74 -11.27 -16.82 0.27
C ALA A 74 -12.37 -16.58 -0.79
N GLY A 75 -12.10 -15.67 -1.74
CA GLY A 75 -12.96 -15.42 -2.89
C GLY A 75 -13.59 -14.02 -2.95
N ASP A 76 -12.74 -12.99 -3.03
CA ASP A 76 -13.14 -11.67 -3.54
C ASP A 76 -13.43 -11.69 -5.06
#